data_AF-A0A3S3KSQ9-F1
#
_entry.id   AF-A0A3S3KSQ9-F1
#
_cell.length_a   1.000
_cell.length_b   1.000
_cell.length_c   1.000
_cell.angle_alpha   90.00
_cell.angle_beta   90.00
_cell.angle_gamma   90.00
#
_symmetry.space_group_name_H-M   'P 1'
#
loop_
_entity.id
_entity.type
_entity.pdbx_description
1 polymer ?
#
loop_
_entity_poly.entity_id
_entity_poly.type
_entity_poly.pdbx_seq_one_letter_code
_entity_poly.pdbx_strand_id
1 'polypeptide(L)'
;MILPGFYGKMPATGDFVTRRLPGDFVRIWDRWLAQHIVPLIGSEIWPRTTALRFLAGPASFGPSAGIVLQSADRVGRQFPLSVVAQLPEAPVRLADAEAWFAGIEEAAVAAQQGELTPDELDTALSVLPVPPVEPGEEVITNLVMWTAHSDIFDIDPQAPQATLEQILAASWETS
;
A
#
# COMPACT_ATOMS: atom_id res chain seq x y z
N MET A 1 5.26 19.57 2.08
CA MET A 1 5.23 18.50 1.06
C MET A 1 5.33 17.18 1.79
N ILE A 2 4.41 16.25 1.54
CA ILE A 2 4.41 14.93 2.19
C ILE A 2 4.98 13.94 1.18
N LEU A 3 6.05 13.24 1.57
CA LEU A 3 6.67 12.21 0.73
C LEU A 3 6.30 10.83 1.27
N PRO A 4 5.98 9.85 0.40
CA PRO A 4 5.78 8.49 0.84
C PRO A 4 7.09 7.85 1.31
N GLY A 5 6.98 7.03 2.33
CA GLY A 5 7.97 6.04 2.74
C GLY A 5 7.59 4.65 2.26
N PHE A 6 8.37 3.65 2.65
CA PHE A 6 8.06 2.26 2.34
C PHE A 6 8.49 1.32 3.45
N TYR A 7 7.82 0.17 3.53
CA TYR A 7 8.11 -0.92 4.45
C TYR A 7 7.78 -2.27 3.80
N GLY A 8 8.60 -3.28 4.09
CA GLY A 8 8.32 -4.65 3.68
C GLY A 8 9.56 -5.35 3.12
N LYS A 9 9.37 -6.21 2.13
CA LYS A 9 10.46 -6.93 1.46
C LYS A 9 10.55 -6.59 -0.02
N MET A 10 11.75 -6.71 -0.57
CA MET A 10 12.01 -6.60 -1.99
C MET A 10 13.19 -7.51 -2.41
N PRO A 11 13.26 -8.00 -3.65
CA PRO A 11 14.28 -8.97 -4.07
C PRO A 11 15.72 -8.46 -3.96
N ALA A 12 15.93 -7.14 -3.99
CA ALA A 12 17.24 -6.52 -3.86
C ALA A 12 17.87 -6.71 -2.45
N THR A 13 17.07 -7.04 -1.42
CA THR A 13 17.54 -7.18 -0.04
C THR A 13 17.30 -8.57 0.52
N GLY A 14 18.13 -8.97 1.49
CA GLY A 14 17.95 -10.23 2.23
C GLY A 14 17.12 -10.10 3.50
N ASP A 15 16.59 -8.92 3.81
CA ASP A 15 15.81 -8.63 5.01
C ASP A 15 14.81 -7.50 4.74
N PHE A 16 13.99 -7.17 5.73
CA PHE A 16 13.05 -6.06 5.69
C PHE A 16 13.73 -4.72 5.41
N VAL A 17 13.03 -3.88 4.66
CA VAL A 17 13.44 -2.50 4.36
C VAL A 17 12.45 -1.53 4.97
N THR A 18 12.95 -0.38 5.40
CA THR A 18 12.15 0.73 5.88
C THR A 18 12.79 2.08 5.55
N ARG A 19 11.97 3.02 5.09
CA ARG A 19 12.34 4.42 4.85
C ARG A 19 11.16 5.33 5.17
N ARG A 20 11.43 6.49 5.78
CA ARG A 20 10.48 7.58 6.06
C ARG A 20 9.19 7.18 6.80
N LEU A 21 9.19 6.07 7.53
CA LEU A 21 8.05 5.62 8.34
C LEU A 21 8.41 5.58 9.83
N PRO A 22 7.58 6.14 10.72
CA PRO A 22 7.78 6.04 12.17
C PRO A 22 7.75 4.58 12.64
N GLY A 23 8.61 4.23 13.60
CA GLY A 23 8.70 2.86 14.11
C GLY A 23 7.39 2.35 14.76
N ASP A 24 6.63 3.23 15.40
CA ASP A 24 5.33 2.87 16.00
C ASP A 24 4.28 2.51 14.95
N PHE A 25 4.26 3.23 13.82
CA PHE A 25 3.41 2.88 12.68
C PHE A 25 3.82 1.52 12.11
N VAL A 26 5.12 1.34 11.81
CA VAL A 26 5.65 0.11 11.22
C VAL A 26 5.29 -1.11 12.07
N ARG A 27 5.38 -1.02 13.41
CA ARG A 27 5.05 -2.14 14.30
C ARG A 27 3.58 -2.60 14.17
N ILE A 28 2.64 -1.67 14.08
CA ILE A 28 1.21 -2.00 13.98
C ILE A 28 0.89 -2.50 12.57
N TRP A 29 1.46 -1.83 11.56
CA TRP A 29 1.30 -2.17 10.15
C TRP A 29 1.86 -3.55 9.81
N ASP A 30 3.09 -3.86 10.24
CA ASP A 30 3.73 -5.17 10.05
C ASP A 30 2.86 -6.31 10.58
N ARG A 31 2.36 -6.18 11.81
CA ARG A 31 1.49 -7.19 12.41
C ARG A 31 0.22 -7.40 11.59
N TRP A 32 -0.40 -6.32 11.11
CA TRP A 32 -1.61 -6.41 10.30
C TRP A 32 -1.34 -7.06 8.94
N LEU A 33 -0.26 -6.67 8.26
CA LEU A 33 0.19 -7.30 7.01
C LEU A 33 0.46 -8.79 7.20
N ALA A 34 1.21 -9.16 8.24
CA ALA A 34 1.54 -10.55 8.54
C ALA A 34 0.29 -11.40 8.80
N GLN A 35 -0.72 -10.83 9.47
CA GLN A 35 -1.95 -11.53 9.83
C GLN A 35 -2.93 -11.66 8.66
N HIS A 36 -3.05 -10.64 7.81
CA HIS A 36 -4.16 -10.53 6.86
C HIS A 36 -3.74 -10.46 5.38
N ILE A 37 -2.56 -9.91 5.08
CA ILE A 37 -2.10 -9.76 3.70
C ILE A 37 -1.18 -10.90 3.27
N VAL A 38 -0.24 -11.30 4.14
CA VAL A 38 0.68 -12.42 3.84
C VAL A 38 -0.06 -13.71 3.44
N PRO A 39 -1.19 -14.10 4.08
CA PRO A 39 -1.95 -15.28 3.67
C PRO A 39 -2.51 -15.22 2.24
N LEU A 40 -2.65 -14.03 1.66
CA LEU A 40 -3.16 -13.84 0.30
C LEU A 40 -2.05 -13.94 -0.76
N ILE A 41 -0.77 -13.89 -0.36
CA ILE A 41 0.35 -13.95 -1.31
C ILE A 41 0.39 -15.31 -1.99
N GLY A 42 0.48 -15.31 -3.32
CA GLY A 42 0.47 -16.52 -4.14
C GLY A 42 -0.92 -17.10 -4.40
N SER A 43 -1.98 -16.43 -3.93
CA SER A 43 -3.34 -16.76 -4.34
C SER A 43 -3.53 -16.50 -5.84
N GLU A 44 -4.26 -17.39 -6.52
CA GLU A 44 -4.72 -17.16 -7.89
C GLU A 44 -5.68 -15.99 -7.99
N ILE A 45 -6.21 -15.51 -6.85
CA ILE A 45 -6.98 -14.29 -6.74
C ILE A 45 -6.16 -13.11 -6.15
N TRP A 46 -4.82 -13.07 -6.23
CA TRP A 46 -4.10 -11.77 -6.27
C TRP A 46 -2.97 -11.79 -7.33
N PRO A 47 -2.96 -10.98 -8.42
CA PRO A 47 -1.85 -10.98 -9.36
C PRO A 47 -0.66 -10.27 -8.72
N ARG A 48 0.57 -10.70 -9.05
CA ARG A 48 1.79 -10.15 -8.43
C ARG A 48 1.95 -8.63 -8.62
N THR A 49 1.48 -8.11 -9.75
CA THR A 49 1.60 -6.69 -10.13
C THR A 49 0.42 -5.83 -9.68
N THR A 50 -0.66 -6.44 -9.16
CA THR A 50 -1.82 -5.67 -8.72
C THR A 50 -1.56 -5.11 -7.33
N ALA A 51 -1.53 -3.80 -7.23
CA ALA A 51 -1.47 -3.10 -5.96
C ALA A 51 -2.86 -2.94 -5.35
N LEU A 52 -2.93 -3.15 -4.03
CA LEU A 52 -4.03 -2.75 -3.19
C LEU A 52 -3.78 -1.33 -2.70
N ARG A 53 -4.50 -0.36 -3.24
CA ARG A 53 -4.54 1.03 -2.79
C ARG A 53 -5.32 1.12 -1.48
N PHE A 54 -4.95 2.07 -0.63
CA PHE A 54 -5.66 2.32 0.62
C PHE A 54 -5.65 3.78 1.05
N LEU A 55 -6.67 4.15 1.81
CA LEU A 55 -6.67 5.28 2.74
C LEU A 55 -7.01 4.76 4.12
N ALA A 56 -6.28 5.20 5.14
CA ALA A 56 -6.57 4.89 6.52
C ALA A 56 -6.71 6.17 7.34
N GLY A 57 -7.56 6.11 8.35
CA GLY A 57 -7.89 7.18 9.26
C GLY A 57 -7.44 6.89 10.70
N PRO A 58 -7.76 7.80 11.64
CA PRO A 58 -7.32 7.72 13.02
C PRO A 58 -7.85 6.52 13.81
N ALA A 59 -8.96 5.89 13.40
CA ALA A 59 -9.49 4.70 14.06
C ALA A 59 -8.78 3.39 13.65
N SER A 60 -7.92 3.44 12.62
CA SER A 60 -7.13 2.30 12.14
C SER A 60 -5.63 2.49 12.43
N PHE A 61 -4.86 2.92 11.44
CA PHE A 61 -3.39 3.04 11.49
C PHE A 61 -2.91 4.48 11.59
N GLY A 62 -3.83 5.42 11.80
CA GLY A 62 -3.59 6.85 11.65
C GLY A 62 -3.82 7.33 10.21
N PRO A 63 -4.02 8.64 10.02
CA PRO A 63 -4.24 9.22 8.70
C PRO A 63 -3.09 8.89 7.75
N SER A 64 -3.37 8.10 6.71
CA SER A 64 -2.37 7.67 5.74
C SER A 64 -2.98 7.25 4.42
N ALA A 65 -2.16 7.24 3.38
CA ALA A 65 -2.52 6.77 2.04
C ALA A 65 -1.37 5.97 1.45
N GLY A 66 -1.67 5.00 0.60
CA GLY A 66 -0.61 4.23 -0.03
C GLY A 66 -1.08 2.99 -0.74
N ILE A 67 -0.13 2.10 -0.99
CA ILE A 67 -0.36 0.82 -1.65
C ILE A 67 0.31 -0.33 -0.90
N VAL A 68 -0.20 -1.53 -1.15
CA VAL A 68 0.40 -2.80 -0.78
C VAL A 68 0.40 -3.73 -1.99
N LEU A 69 1.53 -4.36 -2.29
CA LEU A 69 1.59 -5.38 -3.35
C LEU A 69 2.43 -6.58 -2.90
N GLN A 70 2.25 -7.71 -3.60
CA GLN A 70 2.96 -8.93 -3.28
C GLN A 70 4.45 -8.78 -3.49
N SER A 71 5.28 -9.25 -2.57
CA SER A 71 6.72 -9.20 -2.71
C SER A 71 7.41 -10.33 -1.94
N ALA A 72 8.72 -10.43 -2.10
CA ALA A 72 9.59 -11.34 -1.40
C ALA A 72 10.99 -10.76 -1.27
N ASP A 73 11.77 -11.24 -0.32
CA ASP A 73 13.20 -10.94 -0.27
C ASP A 73 14.01 -11.77 -1.27
N ARG A 74 15.31 -11.50 -1.34
CA ARG A 74 16.29 -12.18 -2.21
C ARG A 74 16.30 -13.71 -2.10
N VAL A 75 15.87 -14.27 -0.96
CA VAL A 75 15.85 -15.72 -0.74
C VAL A 75 14.44 -16.31 -0.89
N GLY A 76 13.46 -15.51 -1.30
CA GLY A 76 12.10 -15.95 -1.63
C GLY A 76 11.13 -15.98 -0.45
N ARG A 77 11.48 -15.47 0.75
CA ARG A 77 10.53 -15.42 1.87
C ARG A 77 9.50 -14.33 1.60
N GLN A 78 8.25 -14.73 1.41
CA GLN A 78 7.15 -13.84 1.06
C GLN A 78 6.84 -12.86 2.20
N PHE A 79 6.69 -11.59 1.84
CA PHE A 79 6.11 -10.53 2.65
C PHE A 79 5.82 -9.36 1.71
N PRO A 80 4.68 -8.67 1.82
CA PRO A 80 4.34 -7.63 0.86
C PRO A 80 5.31 -6.43 0.93
N LEU A 81 5.34 -5.64 -0.13
CA LEU A 81 5.94 -4.30 -0.11
C LEU A 81 4.81 -3.28 0.03
N SER A 82 4.96 -2.35 0.95
CA SER A 82 4.03 -1.22 1.13
C SER A 82 4.74 0.09 0.84
N VAL A 83 4.08 0.99 0.13
CA VAL A 83 4.45 2.41 0.01
C VAL A 83 3.39 3.21 0.74
N VAL A 84 3.79 4.06 1.70
CA VAL A 84 2.87 4.74 2.60
C VAL A 84 3.26 6.20 2.81
N ALA A 85 2.32 7.10 2.60
CA ALA A 85 2.40 8.49 3.05
C ALA A 85 1.60 8.68 4.35
N GLN A 86 2.27 9.20 5.39
CA GLN A 86 1.61 9.62 6.63
C GLN A 86 1.06 11.04 6.45
N LEU A 87 -0.22 11.21 6.73
CA LEU A 87 -0.96 12.43 6.46
C LEU A 87 -1.38 13.11 7.78
N PRO A 88 -1.65 14.43 7.78
CA PRO A 88 -2.37 15.06 8.88
C PRO A 88 -3.82 14.58 8.95
N GLU A 89 -4.44 14.35 7.79
CA GLU A 89 -5.83 13.93 7.59
C GLU A 89 -5.91 13.07 6.31
N ALA A 90 -6.88 12.17 6.23
CA ALA A 90 -7.07 11.30 5.07
C ALA A 90 -8.37 11.68 4.33
N PRO A 91 -8.37 12.75 3.51
CA PRO A 91 -9.56 13.17 2.78
C PRO A 91 -9.96 12.11 1.75
N VAL A 92 -11.26 11.81 1.65
CA VAL A 92 -11.78 10.80 0.69
C VAL A 92 -11.35 11.10 -0.74
N ARG A 93 -11.35 12.38 -1.13
CA ARG A 93 -10.91 12.85 -2.46
C ARG A 93 -9.49 12.48 -2.84
N LEU A 94 -8.63 12.10 -1.88
CA LEU A 94 -7.30 11.60 -2.21
C LEU A 94 -7.38 10.29 -3.01
N ALA A 95 -8.47 9.52 -2.90
CA ALA A 95 -8.68 8.32 -3.72
C ALA A 95 -8.74 8.61 -5.23
N ASP A 96 -9.11 9.85 -5.62
CA ASP A 96 -9.15 10.30 -7.02
C ASP A 96 -7.76 10.69 -7.56
N ALA A 97 -6.70 10.63 -6.75
CA ALA A 97 -5.35 10.99 -7.14
C ALA A 97 -4.66 9.90 -7.98
N GLU A 98 -5.29 9.52 -9.10
CA GLU A 98 -4.87 8.41 -9.96
C GLU A 98 -3.40 8.51 -10.36
N ALA A 99 -2.95 9.69 -10.80
CA ALA A 99 -1.56 9.89 -11.22
C ALA A 99 -0.54 9.65 -10.09
N TRP A 100 -0.92 9.95 -8.84
CA TRP A 100 -0.05 9.71 -7.69
C TRP A 100 -0.01 8.22 -7.35
N PHE A 101 -1.16 7.55 -7.30
CA PHE A 101 -1.23 6.11 -7.07
C PHE A 101 -0.51 5.32 -8.17
N ALA A 102 -0.77 5.60 -9.44
CA ALA A 102 -0.09 4.96 -10.56
C ALA A 102 1.44 5.14 -10.50
N GLY A 103 1.93 6.34 -10.13
CA GLY A 103 3.36 6.59 -9.99
C GLY A 103 4.02 5.80 -8.86
N ILE A 104 3.39 5.70 -7.69
CA ILE A 104 3.94 4.88 -6.59
C ILE A 104 3.82 3.39 -6.87
N GLU A 105 2.80 2.96 -7.61
CA GLU A 105 2.63 1.57 -8.09
C GLU A 105 3.74 1.17 -9.04
N GLU A 106 4.03 1.99 -10.04
CA GLU A 106 5.11 1.76 -11.00
C GLU A 106 6.46 1.58 -10.28
N ALA A 107 6.79 2.49 -9.36
CA ALA A 107 8.02 2.42 -8.58
C ALA A 107 8.08 1.16 -7.69
N ALA A 108 6.97 0.81 -7.05
CA ALA A 108 6.91 -0.35 -6.17
C ALA A 108 6.92 -1.68 -6.93
N VAL A 109 6.33 -1.75 -8.13
CA VAL A 109 6.40 -2.91 -9.04
C VAL A 109 7.83 -3.12 -9.54
N ALA A 110 8.54 -2.06 -9.97
CA ALA A 110 9.94 -2.15 -10.35
C ALA A 110 10.81 -2.65 -9.17
N ALA A 111 10.57 -2.15 -7.96
CA ALA A 111 11.23 -2.66 -6.75
C ALA A 111 10.91 -4.13 -6.48
N GLN A 112 9.66 -4.55 -6.66
CA GLN A 112 9.20 -5.94 -6.50
C GLN A 112 9.78 -6.90 -7.55
N GLN A 113 10.08 -6.41 -8.75
CA GLN A 113 10.74 -7.16 -9.82
C GLN A 113 12.27 -7.23 -9.63
N GLY A 114 12.80 -6.52 -8.64
CA GLY A 114 14.24 -6.46 -8.34
C GLY A 114 15.01 -5.47 -9.21
N GLU A 115 14.31 -4.56 -9.89
CA GLU A 115 14.89 -3.55 -10.78
C GLU A 115 15.41 -2.32 -10.02
N LEU A 116 14.92 -2.11 -8.79
CA LEU A 116 15.37 -1.03 -7.91
C LEU A 116 15.99 -1.60 -6.64
N THR A 117 17.05 -0.96 -6.17
CA THR A 117 17.54 -1.06 -4.80
C THR A 117 16.68 -0.21 -3.85
N PRO A 118 16.80 -0.37 -2.51
CA PRO A 118 16.06 0.46 -1.56
C PRO A 118 16.32 1.97 -1.72
N ASP A 119 17.56 2.36 -2.05
CA ASP A 119 17.91 3.78 -2.20
C ASP A 119 17.41 4.36 -3.53
N GLU A 120 17.31 3.54 -4.58
CA GLU A 120 16.69 3.94 -5.86
C GLU A 120 15.17 4.06 -5.72
N LEU A 121 14.51 3.15 -5.01
CA LEU A 121 13.09 3.29 -4.66
C LEU A 121 12.85 4.56 -3.82
N ASP A 122 13.71 4.81 -2.83
CA ASP A 122 13.64 6.03 -2.01
C ASP A 122 13.76 7.32 -2.85
N THR A 123 14.63 7.29 -3.87
CA THR A 123 14.82 8.37 -4.84
C THR A 123 13.60 8.54 -5.75
N ALA A 124 13.08 7.44 -6.31
CA ALA A 124 11.88 7.47 -7.16
C ALA A 124 10.66 8.02 -6.42
N LEU A 125 10.48 7.62 -5.15
CA LEU A 125 9.39 8.11 -4.31
C LEU A 125 9.56 9.58 -3.88
N SER A 126 10.79 10.11 -3.87
CA SER A 126 11.05 11.50 -3.48
C SER A 126 10.49 12.54 -4.46
N VAL A 127 10.26 12.13 -5.72
CA VAL A 127 9.65 12.98 -6.76
C VAL A 127 8.14 12.75 -6.90
N LEU A 128 7.54 11.93 -6.04
CA LEU A 128 6.11 11.60 -6.01
C LEU A 128 5.45 12.07 -4.70
N PRO A 129 5.47 13.38 -4.40
CA PRO A 129 4.78 13.88 -3.22
C PRO A 129 3.27 13.68 -3.33
N VAL A 130 2.62 13.48 -2.18
CA VAL A 130 1.15 13.45 -2.10
C VAL A 130 0.62 14.78 -2.68
N PRO A 131 -0.31 14.74 -3.64
CA PRO A 131 -0.86 15.95 -4.21
C PRO A 131 -1.62 16.74 -3.14
N PRO A 132 -1.64 18.08 -3.22
CA PRO A 132 -2.49 18.87 -2.35
C PRO A 132 -3.95 18.53 -2.66
N VAL A 133 -4.66 18.03 -1.65
CA VAL A 133 -6.10 17.85 -1.70
C VAL A 133 -6.71 18.95 -0.85
N GLU A 134 -7.68 19.69 -1.41
CA GLU A 134 -8.41 20.67 -0.61
C GLU A 134 -9.04 19.95 0.59
N PRO A 135 -9.02 20.55 1.80
CA PRO A 135 -9.71 20.00 2.95
C PRO A 135 -11.15 19.64 2.55
N GLY A 136 -11.44 18.33 2.56
CA GLY A 136 -12.77 17.83 2.30
C GLY A 136 -13.58 17.83 3.60
N GLU A 137 -14.90 18.01 3.50
CA GLU A 137 -15.78 17.79 4.66
C GLU A 137 -15.80 16.31 5.08
N GLU A 138 -15.36 15.41 4.20
CA GLU A 138 -15.35 13.97 4.42
C GLU A 138 -13.92 13.41 4.48
N VAL A 139 -13.61 12.83 5.64
CA VAL A 139 -12.33 12.18 5.95
C VAL A 139 -12.56 10.70 6.24
N ILE A 140 -11.64 9.87 5.77
CA ILE A 140 -11.62 8.45 6.13
C ILE A 140 -11.31 8.35 7.61
N THR A 141 -12.21 7.69 8.36
CA THR A 141 -12.06 7.48 9.79
C THR A 141 -11.40 6.14 10.10
N ASN A 142 -11.73 5.09 9.32
CA ASN A 142 -11.24 3.73 9.50
C ASN A 142 -10.26 3.33 8.38
N LEU A 143 -10.58 2.32 7.56
CA LEU A 143 -9.74 1.86 6.45
C LEU A 143 -10.63 1.62 5.23
N VAL A 144 -10.21 2.14 4.08
CA VAL A 144 -10.78 1.78 2.78
C VAL A 144 -9.68 1.26 1.88
N MET A 145 -10.01 0.28 1.04
CA MET A 145 -9.07 -0.32 0.09
C MET A 145 -9.72 -0.57 -1.27
N TRP A 146 -8.91 -0.53 -2.32
CA TRP A 146 -9.32 -0.77 -3.71
C TRP A 146 -8.12 -1.15 -4.58
N THR A 147 -8.36 -1.45 -5.85
CA THR A 147 -7.34 -1.57 -6.89
C THR A 147 -7.59 -0.51 -7.96
N ALA A 148 -6.68 -0.35 -8.93
CA ALA A 148 -6.93 0.51 -10.08
C ALA A 148 -8.21 0.16 -10.86
N HIS A 149 -8.69 -1.09 -10.77
CA HIS A 149 -9.81 -1.62 -11.57
C HIS A 149 -11.00 -2.08 -10.71
N SER A 150 -11.14 -1.56 -9.48
CA SER A 150 -12.27 -1.86 -8.60
C SER A 150 -12.85 -0.60 -7.97
N ASP A 151 -14.07 -0.70 -7.45
CA ASP A 151 -14.64 0.31 -6.56
C ASP A 151 -13.85 0.40 -5.24
N ILE A 152 -14.19 1.42 -4.43
CA ILE A 152 -13.66 1.60 -3.06
C ILE A 152 -14.51 0.80 -2.07
N PHE A 153 -13.84 0.04 -1.20
CA PHE A 153 -14.50 -0.77 -0.19
C PHE A 153 -14.07 -0.38 1.21
N ASP A 154 -15.03 -0.30 2.13
CA ASP A 154 -14.77 -0.22 3.57
C ASP A 154 -14.20 -1.54 4.09
N ILE A 155 -13.12 -1.45 4.87
CA ILE A 155 -12.45 -2.58 5.48
C ILE A 155 -12.56 -2.48 7.00
N ASP A 156 -12.99 -3.57 7.63
CA ASP A 156 -12.75 -3.79 9.06
C ASP A 156 -11.32 -4.32 9.25
N PRO A 157 -10.40 -3.55 9.86
CA PRO A 157 -9.02 -4.01 10.05
C PRO A 157 -8.90 -5.27 10.91
N GLN A 158 -9.91 -5.62 11.72
CA GLN A 158 -9.89 -6.83 12.55
C GLN A 158 -10.33 -8.09 11.79
N ALA A 159 -11.12 -7.91 10.72
CA ALA A 159 -11.67 -9.01 9.93
C ALA A 159 -11.74 -8.66 8.42
N PRO A 160 -10.61 -8.30 7.77
CA PRO A 160 -10.62 -7.76 6.41
C PRO A 160 -10.81 -8.82 5.31
N GLN A 161 -10.74 -10.11 5.67
CA GLN A 161 -10.51 -11.21 4.72
C GLN A 161 -11.55 -11.25 3.59
N ALA A 162 -12.85 -11.26 3.94
CA ALA A 162 -13.92 -11.38 2.96
C ALA A 162 -13.94 -10.19 1.98
N THR A 163 -13.70 -8.98 2.47
CA THR A 163 -13.69 -7.78 1.62
C THR A 163 -12.45 -7.71 0.74
N LEU A 164 -11.28 -8.13 1.24
CA LEU A 164 -10.05 -8.23 0.44
C LEU A 164 -10.22 -9.21 -0.73
N GLU A 165 -10.84 -10.37 -0.48
CA GLU A 165 -11.13 -11.34 -1.54
C GLU A 165 -12.11 -10.78 -2.58
N GLN A 166 -13.12 -10.00 -2.15
CA GLN A 166 -14.04 -9.31 -3.06
C GLN A 166 -13.35 -8.25 -3.93
N ILE A 167 -12.51 -7.40 -3.34
CA ILE A 167 -11.73 -6.38 -4.08
C ILE A 167 -10.92 -7.06 -5.18
N LEU A 168 -10.19 -8.11 -4.81
CA LEU A 168 -9.28 -8.76 -5.72
C LEU A 168 -10.03 -9.52 -6.81
N ALA A 169 -11.12 -10.23 -6.49
CA ALA A 169 -11.95 -10.90 -7.47
C ALA A 169 -12.56 -9.91 -8.48
N ALA A 170 -13.07 -8.77 -8.02
CA ALA A 170 -13.62 -7.72 -8.88
C ALA A 170 -12.57 -7.15 -9.86
N SER A 171 -11.32 -7.01 -9.41
CA SER A 171 -10.21 -6.53 -10.25
C SER A 171 -9.80 -7.52 -11.36
N TRP A 172 -10.11 -8.81 -11.18
CA TRP A 172 -9.79 -9.85 -12.15
C TRP A 172 -10.71 -9.89 -13.34
N GLU A 173 -12.00 -9.67 -13.10
CA GLU A 173 -13.02 -9.72 -14.14
C GLU A 173 -12.89 -8.57 -15.14
N THR A 174 -12.17 -7.52 -14.75
CA THR A 174 -11.97 -6.28 -15.51
C THR A 174 -10.60 -6.16 -16.18
N SER A 175 -9.69 -7.11 -15.95
CA SER A 175 -8.31 -7.14 -16.49
C SER A 175 -8.15 -8.09 -17.68
#